data_AF-A0A0F9TDA0-F1
#
_entry.id   AF-A0A0F9TDA0-F1
#
_cell.length_a   1.000
_cell.length_b   1.000
_cell.length_c   1.000
_cell.angle_alpha   90.00
_cell.angle_beta   90.00
_cell.angle_gamma   90.00
#
_symmetry.space_group_name_H-M   'P 1'
#
loop_
_entity.id
_entity.type
_entity.pdbx_description
1 polymer ?
#
loop_
_entity_poly.entity_id
_entity_poly.type
_entity_poly.pdbx_seq_one_letter_code
_entity_poly.pdbx_strand_id
1 'polypeptide(L)'
;MKIDELLSNIESVARKNDLGKPYIVGGVPRDRILGNRSGKSDVNDIDITTGSKDSLDLAEAVYNAMPNSNYRTYDDGHASVDFMGIHMDFSSNFIAPGVEEELRRIGQKDVSSMKLELYSRDFTMNTLLESLDFTAIYDLTGEAIGDIQAGLIRCPINPEITISVDPRRILRAIKFATKFDFKIDDKLKTAMLNNRKKIQELPVKFVQDKMSEIARLDDSGTDMLIEYKLLPLVPLSKTLSDILIQKRQLVRAL
;
A
#
# COMPACT_ATOMS: atom_id res chain seq x y z
N MET A 1 25.45 2.61 -12.20
CA MET A 1 24.29 3.34 -12.73
C MET A 1 23.71 4.17 -11.60
N LYS A 2 23.45 5.46 -11.82
CA LYS A 2 22.68 6.26 -10.82
C LYS A 2 21.20 5.89 -10.94
N ILE A 3 20.42 6.07 -9.88
CA ILE A 3 18.97 5.80 -9.92
C ILE A 3 18.26 6.61 -11.04
N ASP A 4 18.72 7.83 -11.33
CA ASP A 4 18.22 8.62 -12.48
C ASP A 4 18.35 7.90 -13.82
N GLU A 5 19.51 7.29 -14.04
CA GLU A 5 19.81 6.56 -15.27
C GLU A 5 19.00 5.26 -15.33
N LEU A 6 18.79 4.58 -14.19
CA LEU A 6 17.90 3.44 -14.09
C LEU A 6 16.48 3.79 -14.50
N LEU A 7 15.91 4.82 -13.89
CA LEU A 7 14.54 5.25 -14.13
C LEU A 7 14.34 5.73 -15.57
N SER A 8 15.29 6.49 -16.12
CA SER A 8 15.28 6.88 -17.53
C SER A 8 15.38 5.67 -18.47
N ASN A 9 16.14 4.63 -18.10
CA ASN A 9 16.23 3.41 -18.89
C ASN A 9 14.91 2.65 -18.90
N ILE A 10 14.18 2.59 -17.77
CA ILE A 10 12.84 1.96 -17.71
C ILE A 10 11.86 2.68 -18.66
N GLU A 11 11.83 4.01 -18.68
CA GLU A 11 10.98 4.74 -19.64
C GLU A 11 11.37 4.50 -21.11
N SER A 12 12.66 4.32 -21.38
CA SER A 12 13.17 3.97 -22.71
C SER A 12 12.76 2.55 -23.12
N VAL A 13 12.85 1.61 -22.18
CA VAL A 13 12.41 0.21 -22.38
C VAL A 13 10.91 0.15 -22.66
N ALA A 14 10.08 0.84 -21.88
CA ALA A 14 8.64 0.90 -22.11
C ALA A 14 8.33 1.40 -23.53
N ARG A 15 8.92 2.53 -23.95
CA ARG A 15 8.71 3.11 -25.29
C ARG A 15 9.18 2.20 -26.42
N LYS A 16 10.34 1.54 -26.28
CA LYS A 16 10.88 0.65 -27.31
C LYS A 16 10.03 -0.60 -27.53
N ASN A 17 9.29 -1.02 -26.51
CA ASN A 17 8.43 -2.20 -26.55
C ASN A 17 6.94 -1.85 -26.73
N ASP A 18 6.62 -0.58 -27.05
CA ASP A 18 5.24 -0.09 -27.22
C ASP A 18 4.32 -0.36 -26.01
N LEU A 19 4.90 -0.26 -24.80
CA LEU A 19 4.19 -0.48 -23.54
C LEU A 19 3.64 0.84 -22.99
N GLY A 20 2.64 0.72 -22.12
CA GLY A 20 2.07 1.82 -21.35
C GLY A 20 3.12 2.60 -20.59
N LYS A 21 2.89 3.91 -20.42
CA LYS A 21 3.80 4.79 -19.69
C LYS A 21 3.89 4.33 -18.23
N PRO A 22 5.09 4.02 -17.71
CA PRO A 22 5.26 3.62 -16.32
C PRO A 22 5.21 4.82 -15.38
N TYR A 23 4.73 4.55 -14.17
CA TYR A 23 4.69 5.47 -13.05
C TYR A 23 5.14 4.75 -11.79
N ILE A 24 5.78 5.49 -10.90
CA ILE A 24 5.94 5.06 -9.50
C ILE A 24 4.59 5.22 -8.82
N VAL A 25 4.19 4.28 -7.97
CA VAL A 25 2.89 4.30 -7.30
C VAL A 25 3.03 4.04 -5.80
N GLY A 26 2.08 4.52 -5.00
CA GLY A 26 1.97 4.11 -3.60
C GLY A 26 2.97 4.78 -2.67
N GLY A 27 3.90 4.00 -2.11
CA GLY A 27 4.67 4.42 -0.94
C GLY A 27 5.61 5.59 -1.19
N VAL A 28 6.32 5.57 -2.33
CA VAL A 28 7.28 6.60 -2.70
C VAL A 28 6.62 7.98 -2.86
N PRO A 29 5.56 8.17 -3.69
CA PRO A 29 4.92 9.47 -3.82
C PRO A 29 4.26 9.96 -2.52
N ARG A 30 3.66 9.05 -1.74
CA ARG A 30 3.14 9.37 -0.40
C ARG A 30 4.22 9.97 0.51
N ASP A 31 5.35 9.28 0.61
CA ASP A 31 6.43 9.69 1.51
C ASP A 31 7.10 10.99 1.05
N ARG A 32 7.09 11.30 -0.26
CA ARG A 32 7.48 12.61 -0.78
C ARG A 32 6.53 13.72 -0.35
N ILE A 33 5.22 13.53 -0.48
CA ILE A 33 4.23 14.54 -0.04
C ILE A 33 4.31 14.78 1.47
N LEU A 34 4.56 13.72 2.25
CA LEU A 34 4.78 13.82 3.69
C LEU A 34 6.08 14.55 4.09
N GLY A 35 6.98 14.84 3.15
CA GLY A 35 8.30 15.40 3.45
C GLY A 35 9.27 14.40 4.10
N ASN A 36 8.91 13.12 4.17
CA ASN A 36 9.75 12.04 4.68
C ASN A 36 10.81 11.57 3.68
N ARG A 37 10.79 12.12 2.46
CA ARG A 37 11.71 11.78 1.37
C ARG A 37 12.04 13.03 0.56
N SER A 38 13.33 13.37 0.52
CA SER A 38 13.84 14.56 -0.17
C SER A 38 14.16 14.34 -1.64
N GLY A 39 14.45 13.10 -2.06
CA GLY A 39 14.82 12.83 -3.44
C GLY A 39 15.01 11.35 -3.76
N LYS A 40 15.51 11.09 -4.97
CA LYS A 40 15.67 9.75 -5.53
C LYS A 40 16.73 8.91 -4.82
N SER A 41 17.76 9.53 -4.23
CA SER A 41 18.87 8.84 -3.56
C SER A 41 18.46 7.96 -2.39
N ASP A 42 17.28 8.21 -1.83
CA ASP A 42 16.81 7.54 -0.61
C ASP A 42 15.94 6.32 -0.95
N VAL A 43 15.75 6.02 -2.24
CA VAL A 43 14.81 5.04 -2.75
C VAL A 43 15.52 3.72 -3.08
N ASN A 44 15.16 2.68 -2.34
CA ASN A 44 15.73 1.35 -2.47
C ASN A 44 14.66 0.32 -2.91
N ASP A 45 13.40 0.75 -2.90
CA ASP A 45 12.21 -0.06 -3.12
C ASP A 45 11.17 0.81 -3.84
N ILE A 46 10.70 0.36 -5.00
CA ILE A 46 9.83 1.11 -5.91
C ILE A 46 8.73 0.20 -6.43
N ASP A 47 7.48 0.59 -6.18
CA ASP A 47 6.34 0.04 -6.88
C ASP A 47 6.14 0.78 -8.22
N ILE A 48 6.08 0.06 -9.33
CA ILE A 48 5.88 0.57 -10.68
C ILE A 48 4.58 0.03 -11.25
N THR A 49 3.80 0.89 -11.90
CA THR A 49 2.62 0.50 -12.67
C THR A 49 2.53 1.26 -13.99
N THR A 50 2.00 0.60 -15.01
CA THR A 50 1.52 1.20 -16.27
C THR A 50 0.01 1.45 -16.27
N GLY A 51 -0.69 1.05 -15.19
CA GLY A 51 -2.15 1.07 -15.08
C GLY A 51 -2.83 -0.01 -15.93
N SER A 52 -2.09 -1.03 -16.33
CA SER A 52 -2.46 -2.01 -17.33
C SER A 52 -1.69 -3.31 -17.11
N LYS A 53 -2.17 -4.42 -17.70
CA LYS A 53 -1.55 -5.75 -17.55
C LYS A 53 -0.13 -5.84 -18.13
N ASP A 54 0.22 -4.92 -19.02
CA ASP A 54 1.55 -4.78 -19.60
C ASP A 54 2.63 -4.32 -18.60
N SER A 55 2.26 -4.06 -17.33
CA SER A 55 3.25 -3.88 -16.24
C SER A 55 4.16 -5.10 -16.07
N LEU A 56 3.67 -6.32 -16.33
CA LEU A 56 4.48 -7.53 -16.27
C LEU A 56 5.38 -7.67 -17.50
N ASP A 57 4.86 -7.32 -18.67
CA ASP A 57 5.66 -7.25 -19.90
C ASP A 57 6.80 -6.23 -19.75
N LEU A 58 6.53 -5.12 -19.06
CA LEU A 58 7.54 -4.14 -18.70
C LEU A 58 8.60 -4.73 -17.75
N ALA A 59 8.19 -5.49 -16.73
CA ALA A 59 9.12 -6.14 -15.81
C ALA A 59 10.09 -7.07 -16.55
N GLU A 60 9.57 -7.90 -17.46
CA GLU A 60 10.38 -8.79 -18.29
C GLU A 60 11.29 -8.01 -19.25
N ALA A 61 10.79 -6.96 -19.90
CA ALA A 61 11.59 -6.12 -20.78
C ALA A 61 12.71 -5.38 -20.02
N VAL A 62 12.44 -4.93 -18.79
CA VAL A 62 13.43 -4.31 -17.90
C VAL A 62 14.50 -5.32 -17.50
N TYR A 63 14.11 -6.53 -17.10
CA TYR A 63 15.05 -7.62 -16.79
C TYR A 63 15.98 -7.92 -17.99
N ASN A 64 15.41 -8.06 -19.18
CA ASN A 64 16.18 -8.31 -20.41
C ASN A 64 17.15 -7.17 -20.77
N ALA A 65 16.80 -5.93 -20.41
CA ALA A 65 17.64 -4.76 -20.64
C ALA A 65 18.71 -4.52 -19.57
N MET A 66 18.67 -5.25 -18.44
CA MET A 66 19.55 -5.04 -17.29
C MET A 66 20.34 -6.31 -16.94
N PRO A 67 21.50 -6.53 -17.61
CA PRO A 67 22.36 -7.68 -17.32
C PRO A 67 22.77 -7.71 -15.84
N ASN A 68 22.69 -8.89 -15.20
CA ASN A 68 22.91 -9.11 -13.76
C ASN A 68 21.81 -8.59 -12.82
N SER A 69 20.60 -8.36 -13.33
CA SER A 69 19.42 -8.24 -12.48
C SER A 69 18.90 -9.62 -12.05
N ASN A 70 18.13 -9.67 -10.96
CA ASN A 70 17.34 -10.85 -10.62
C ASN A 70 15.87 -10.57 -10.95
N TYR A 71 15.18 -11.54 -11.55
CA TYR A 71 13.76 -11.45 -11.87
C TYR A 71 12.97 -12.52 -11.12
N ARG A 72 11.81 -12.14 -10.58
CA ARG A 72 10.90 -13.06 -9.89
C ARG A 72 9.46 -12.76 -10.27
N THR A 73 8.64 -13.81 -10.35
CA THR A 73 7.19 -13.73 -10.51
C THR A 73 6.53 -14.36 -9.29
N TYR A 74 5.36 -13.84 -8.91
CA TYR A 74 4.65 -14.25 -7.71
C TYR A 74 3.24 -14.76 -8.03
N ASP A 75 2.69 -15.60 -7.16
CA ASP A 75 1.40 -16.29 -7.38
C ASP A 75 0.19 -15.34 -7.45
N ASP A 76 0.30 -14.14 -6.87
CA ASP A 76 -0.68 -13.06 -6.93
C ASP A 76 -0.52 -12.17 -8.18
N GLY A 77 0.36 -12.57 -9.11
CA GLY A 77 0.45 -12.02 -10.45
C GLY A 77 1.29 -10.76 -10.58
N HIS A 78 2.09 -10.39 -9.58
CA HIS A 78 3.11 -9.35 -9.72
C HIS A 78 4.48 -9.94 -10.09
N ALA A 79 5.40 -9.07 -10.50
CA ALA A 79 6.78 -9.44 -10.78
C ALA A 79 7.74 -8.43 -10.17
N SER A 80 8.95 -8.86 -9.83
CA SER A 80 9.98 -7.99 -9.29
C SER A 80 11.29 -8.11 -10.05
N VAL A 81 12.02 -7.00 -10.11
CA VAL A 81 13.38 -6.92 -10.64
C VAL A 81 14.29 -6.28 -9.61
N ASP A 82 15.29 -7.02 -9.14
CA ASP A 82 16.35 -6.48 -8.29
C ASP A 82 17.55 -6.08 -9.17
N PHE A 83 17.94 -4.81 -9.12
CA PHE A 83 19.11 -4.33 -9.84
C PHE A 83 19.90 -3.30 -9.05
N MET A 84 21.21 -3.52 -8.88
CA MET A 84 22.13 -2.61 -8.17
C MET A 84 21.65 -2.17 -6.77
N GLY A 85 21.00 -3.08 -6.04
CA GLY A 85 20.49 -2.80 -4.68
C GLY A 85 19.15 -2.04 -4.63
N ILE A 86 18.51 -1.84 -5.78
CA ILE A 86 17.15 -1.30 -5.90
C ILE A 86 16.21 -2.45 -6.20
N HIS A 87 15.20 -2.61 -5.35
CA HIS A 87 14.06 -3.49 -5.56
C HIS A 87 12.99 -2.75 -6.36
N MET A 88 12.50 -3.37 -7.43
CA MET A 88 11.43 -2.82 -8.26
C MET A 88 10.31 -3.83 -8.37
N ASP A 89 9.16 -3.53 -7.79
CA ASP A 89 7.93 -4.32 -7.88
C ASP A 89 7.04 -3.76 -8.99
N PHE A 90 6.60 -4.62 -9.90
CA PHE A 90 5.74 -4.28 -11.02
C PHE A 90 4.32 -4.78 -10.75
N SER A 91 3.37 -3.85 -10.74
CA SER A 91 1.97 -4.12 -10.43
C SER A 91 1.37 -5.20 -11.35
N SER A 92 0.50 -6.03 -10.80
CA SER A 92 -0.32 -6.97 -11.57
C SER A 92 -1.52 -6.30 -12.25
N ASN A 93 -1.69 -4.98 -12.05
CA ASN A 93 -2.90 -4.23 -12.40
C ASN A 93 -4.16 -4.87 -11.78
N PHE A 94 -4.07 -5.24 -10.50
CA PHE A 94 -5.17 -5.85 -9.78
C PHE A 94 -6.37 -4.89 -9.69
N ILE A 95 -7.53 -5.39 -10.14
CA ILE A 95 -8.81 -4.70 -10.06
C ILE A 95 -9.70 -5.43 -9.05
N ALA A 96 -10.01 -4.74 -7.94
CA ALA A 96 -10.83 -5.27 -6.87
C ALA A 96 -12.26 -5.56 -7.35
N PRO A 97 -12.85 -6.72 -7.00
CA PRO A 97 -14.25 -6.99 -7.28
C PRO A 97 -15.17 -5.88 -6.75
N GLY A 98 -16.07 -5.40 -7.61
CA GLY A 98 -17.04 -4.35 -7.27
C GLY A 98 -16.52 -2.90 -7.37
N VAL A 99 -15.22 -2.67 -7.61
CA VAL A 99 -14.67 -1.30 -7.71
C VAL A 99 -15.30 -0.49 -8.83
N GLU A 100 -15.54 -1.10 -9.99
CA GLU A 100 -16.12 -0.41 -11.15
C GLU A 100 -17.57 -0.01 -10.89
N GLU A 101 -18.36 -0.88 -10.27
CA GLU A 101 -19.74 -0.58 -9.88
C GLU A 101 -19.79 0.53 -8.82
N GLU A 102 -18.89 0.47 -7.86
CA GLU A 102 -18.76 1.50 -6.82
C GLU A 102 -18.41 2.86 -7.42
N LEU A 103 -17.48 2.90 -8.37
CA LEU A 103 -17.11 4.11 -9.08
C LEU A 103 -18.28 4.67 -9.90
N ARG A 104 -19.03 3.82 -10.60
CA ARG A 104 -20.26 4.24 -11.28
C ARG A 104 -21.27 4.84 -10.31
N ARG A 105 -21.45 4.24 -9.14
CA ARG A 105 -22.38 4.72 -8.09
C ARG A 105 -22.02 6.12 -7.59
N ILE A 106 -20.74 6.44 -7.47
CA ILE A 106 -20.26 7.77 -7.07
C ILE A 106 -20.08 8.73 -8.25
N GLY A 107 -20.62 8.39 -9.43
CA GLY A 107 -20.71 9.29 -10.59
C GLY A 107 -19.50 9.26 -11.54
N GLN A 108 -18.56 8.34 -11.35
CA GLN A 108 -17.42 8.16 -12.25
C GLN A 108 -17.79 7.15 -13.36
N LYS A 109 -17.95 7.64 -14.61
CA LYS A 109 -18.23 6.82 -15.79
C LYS A 109 -16.97 6.68 -16.66
N ASP A 110 -16.91 5.63 -17.48
CA ASP A 110 -15.82 5.36 -18.43
C ASP A 110 -14.43 5.42 -17.77
N VAL A 111 -14.32 4.74 -16.63
CA VAL A 111 -13.13 4.74 -15.78
C VAL A 111 -11.98 3.99 -16.47
N SER A 112 -10.81 4.62 -16.58
CA SER A 112 -9.62 3.98 -17.12
C SER A 112 -9.12 2.83 -16.25
N SER A 113 -8.43 1.86 -16.84
CA SER A 113 -7.80 0.74 -16.11
C SER A 113 -6.89 1.23 -14.97
N MET A 114 -6.08 2.27 -15.22
CA MET A 114 -5.26 2.90 -14.19
C MET A 114 -6.08 3.39 -13.00
N LYS A 115 -7.21 4.06 -13.25
CA LYS A 115 -8.08 4.54 -12.18
C LYS A 115 -8.73 3.36 -11.44
N LEU A 116 -9.15 2.30 -12.14
CA LEU A 116 -9.64 1.08 -11.49
C LEU A 116 -8.58 0.43 -10.56
N GLU A 117 -7.33 0.32 -11.00
CA GLU A 117 -6.23 -0.18 -10.17
C GLU A 117 -6.04 0.69 -8.91
N LEU A 118 -5.96 2.01 -9.08
CA LEU A 118 -5.75 2.94 -7.97
C LEU A 118 -6.87 2.86 -6.93
N TYR A 119 -8.13 2.83 -7.37
CA TYR A 119 -9.27 2.69 -6.45
C TYR A 119 -9.40 1.30 -5.82
N SER A 120 -8.67 0.30 -6.33
CA SER A 120 -8.59 -1.04 -5.75
C SER A 120 -7.60 -1.12 -4.57
N ARG A 121 -6.78 -0.07 -4.36
CA ARG A 121 -5.81 0.01 -3.27
C ARG A 121 -6.48 0.20 -1.91
N ASP A 122 -5.69 0.12 -0.86
CA ASP A 122 -6.16 0.13 0.52
C ASP A 122 -6.61 1.52 0.98
N PHE A 123 -5.77 2.54 0.78
CA PHE A 123 -5.99 3.90 1.27
C PHE A 123 -5.71 4.95 0.19
N THR A 124 -6.42 6.07 0.22
CA THR A 124 -6.29 7.20 -0.71
C THR A 124 -4.83 7.66 -0.82
N MET A 125 -4.14 7.81 0.32
CA MET A 125 -2.72 8.18 0.37
C MET A 125 -1.78 7.26 -0.43
N ASN A 126 -2.18 6.01 -0.72
CA ASN A 126 -1.39 5.03 -1.48
C ASN A 126 -1.82 4.96 -2.96
N THR A 127 -2.64 5.89 -3.44
CA THR A 127 -3.13 5.95 -4.82
C THR A 127 -2.39 6.97 -5.69
N LEU A 128 -1.43 7.70 -5.11
CA LEU A 128 -0.64 8.68 -5.84
C LEU A 128 0.25 8.00 -6.87
N LEU A 129 0.35 8.63 -8.03
CA LEU A 129 1.28 8.27 -9.09
C LEU A 129 2.38 9.34 -9.17
N GLU A 130 3.55 8.92 -9.61
CA GLU A 130 4.69 9.80 -9.78
C GLU A 130 5.45 9.43 -11.05
N SER A 131 5.88 10.44 -11.81
CA SER A 131 6.71 10.22 -12.99
C SER A 131 8.07 9.64 -12.59
N LEU A 132 8.66 8.77 -13.42
CA LEU A 132 9.95 8.14 -13.10
C LEU A 132 11.10 9.17 -13.03
N ASP A 133 10.93 10.35 -13.62
CA ASP A 133 11.87 11.46 -13.48
C ASP A 133 11.70 12.28 -12.19
N PHE A 134 10.70 11.98 -11.35
CA PHE A 134 10.35 12.66 -10.08
C PHE A 134 9.94 14.13 -10.25
N THR A 135 9.50 14.54 -11.45
CA THR A 135 9.08 15.92 -11.72
C THR A 135 7.61 16.19 -11.43
N ALA A 136 6.76 15.16 -11.43
CA ALA A 136 5.32 15.31 -11.24
C ALA A 136 4.73 14.19 -10.37
N ILE A 137 3.83 14.58 -9.47
CA ILE A 137 2.95 13.69 -8.71
C ILE A 137 1.51 13.92 -9.18
N TYR A 138 0.78 12.85 -9.44
CA TYR A 138 -0.59 12.86 -9.93
C TYR A 138 -1.53 12.24 -8.90
N ASP A 139 -2.60 12.94 -8.58
CA ASP A 139 -3.71 12.45 -7.76
C ASP A 139 -4.94 12.25 -8.64
N LEU A 140 -5.15 11.02 -9.09
CA LEU A 140 -6.30 10.67 -9.93
C LEU A 140 -7.59 10.44 -9.12
N THR A 141 -7.49 10.40 -7.79
CA THR A 141 -8.64 10.32 -6.89
C THR A 141 -9.20 11.71 -6.58
N GLY A 142 -8.32 12.72 -6.55
CA GLY A 142 -8.63 14.08 -6.11
C GLY A 142 -8.73 14.24 -4.59
N GLU A 143 -8.51 13.17 -3.82
CA GLU A 143 -8.65 13.15 -2.37
C GLU A 143 -7.32 12.85 -1.65
N ALA A 144 -6.41 12.11 -2.28
CA ALA A 144 -5.21 11.59 -1.64
C ALA A 144 -4.30 12.68 -1.05
N ILE A 145 -4.04 13.76 -1.79
CA ILE A 145 -3.19 14.85 -1.28
C ILE A 145 -3.87 15.56 -0.10
N GLY A 146 -5.17 15.83 -0.22
CA GLY A 146 -5.95 16.46 0.85
C GLY A 146 -6.01 15.61 2.13
N ASP A 147 -6.18 14.29 1.98
CA ASP A 147 -6.19 13.35 3.09
C ASP A 147 -4.82 13.25 3.77
N ILE A 148 -3.73 13.28 3.01
CA ILE A 148 -2.36 13.32 3.58
C ILE A 148 -2.16 14.61 4.38
N GLN A 149 -2.57 15.76 3.84
CA GLN A 149 -2.46 17.05 4.53
C GLN A 149 -3.33 17.14 5.79
N ALA A 150 -4.50 16.49 5.77
CA ALA A 150 -5.42 16.42 6.90
C ALA A 150 -5.03 15.35 7.94
N GLY A 151 -4.02 14.53 7.64
CA GLY A 151 -3.60 13.41 8.49
C GLY A 151 -4.68 12.34 8.61
N LEU A 152 -5.24 11.88 7.49
CA LEU A 152 -6.37 10.96 7.46
C LEU A 152 -6.07 9.66 6.69
N ILE A 153 -6.39 8.52 7.31
CA ILE A 153 -6.46 7.21 6.68
C ILE A 153 -7.89 6.99 6.19
N ARG A 154 -8.10 7.11 4.87
CA ARG A 154 -9.40 6.89 4.20
C ARG A 154 -9.23 5.90 3.05
N CYS A 155 -10.26 5.10 2.78
CA CYS A 155 -10.29 4.21 1.61
C CYS A 155 -10.71 4.98 0.35
N PRO A 156 -10.17 4.65 -0.85
CA PRO A 156 -10.59 5.30 -2.10
C PRO A 156 -12.05 5.03 -2.47
N ILE A 157 -12.59 3.92 -1.98
CA ILE A 157 -13.97 3.48 -2.17
C ILE A 157 -14.59 3.10 -0.83
N ASN A 158 -15.84 2.62 -0.86
CA ASN A 158 -16.51 2.10 0.33
C ASN A 158 -15.61 1.13 1.13
N PRO A 159 -15.28 1.44 2.39
CA PRO A 159 -14.40 0.62 3.23
C PRO A 159 -14.86 -0.83 3.40
N GLU A 160 -16.16 -1.10 3.32
CA GLU A 160 -16.70 -2.47 3.37
C GLU A 160 -16.19 -3.30 2.19
N ILE A 161 -16.16 -2.72 0.98
CA ILE A 161 -15.59 -3.36 -0.21
C ILE A 161 -14.08 -3.55 -0.01
N THR A 162 -13.37 -2.47 0.36
CA THR A 162 -11.91 -2.50 0.57
C THR A 162 -11.48 -3.59 1.55
N ILE A 163 -12.16 -3.74 2.69
CA ILE A 163 -11.85 -4.76 3.70
C ILE A 163 -12.28 -6.16 3.25
N SER A 164 -13.38 -6.29 2.49
CA SER A 164 -13.81 -7.59 1.97
C SER A 164 -12.81 -8.22 1.00
N VAL A 165 -12.08 -7.37 0.27
CA VAL A 165 -11.00 -7.78 -0.65
C VAL A 165 -9.81 -8.32 0.11
N ASP A 166 -9.40 -7.64 1.19
CA ASP A 166 -8.29 -8.08 2.02
C ASP A 166 -8.43 -7.64 3.49
N PRO A 167 -8.72 -8.56 4.44
CA PRO A 167 -8.86 -8.22 5.85
C PRO A 167 -7.54 -7.77 6.49
N ARG A 168 -6.38 -8.00 5.85
CA ARG A 168 -5.08 -7.45 6.31
C ARG A 168 -5.11 -5.92 6.36
N ARG A 169 -5.98 -5.28 5.57
CA ARG A 169 -6.13 -3.82 5.52
C ARG A 169 -6.58 -3.22 6.86
N ILE A 170 -7.24 -3.99 7.74
CA ILE A 170 -7.58 -3.54 9.09
C ILE A 170 -6.30 -3.27 9.91
N LEU A 171 -5.37 -4.22 9.93
CA LEU A 171 -4.08 -4.07 10.63
C LEU A 171 -3.21 -3.01 9.95
N ARG A 172 -3.25 -2.90 8.61
CA ARG A 172 -2.53 -1.85 7.87
C ARG A 172 -3.05 -0.45 8.21
N ALA A 173 -4.36 -0.26 8.35
CA ALA A 173 -4.95 1.03 8.72
C ALA A 173 -4.40 1.51 10.07
N ILE A 174 -4.42 0.63 11.08
CA ILE A 174 -3.87 0.94 12.41
C ILE A 174 -2.37 1.21 12.32
N LYS A 175 -1.62 0.38 11.59
CA LYS A 175 -0.17 0.58 11.41
C LYS A 175 0.15 1.94 10.81
N PHE A 176 -0.57 2.36 9.76
CA PHE A 176 -0.33 3.66 9.12
C PHE A 176 -0.81 4.82 9.97
N ALA A 177 -1.97 4.71 10.61
CA ALA A 177 -2.45 5.69 11.58
C ALA A 177 -1.41 5.93 12.69
N THR A 178 -0.85 4.85 13.24
CA THR A 178 0.21 4.91 14.26
C THR A 178 1.51 5.49 13.70
N LYS A 179 1.96 5.02 12.53
CA LYS A 179 3.26 5.41 11.95
C LYS A 179 3.31 6.89 11.59
N PHE A 180 2.21 7.44 11.07
CA PHE A 180 2.16 8.79 10.54
C PHE A 180 1.42 9.78 11.46
N ASP A 181 0.96 9.32 12.62
CA ASP A 181 0.07 10.09 13.53
C ASP A 181 -1.19 10.59 12.81
N PHE A 182 -1.80 9.70 12.02
CA PHE A 182 -3.02 9.98 11.25
C PHE A 182 -4.25 9.45 11.96
N LYS A 183 -5.39 10.11 11.76
CA LYS A 183 -6.70 9.64 12.19
C LYS A 183 -7.28 8.64 11.18
N ILE A 184 -8.07 7.69 11.65
CA ILE A 184 -8.83 6.78 10.79
C ILE A 184 -10.20 7.40 10.51
N ASP A 185 -10.59 7.49 9.23
CA ASP A 185 -11.90 7.97 8.80
C ASP A 185 -13.04 7.20 9.49
N ASP A 186 -14.11 7.88 9.90
CA ASP A 186 -15.20 7.27 10.66
C ASP A 186 -15.87 6.11 9.93
N LYS A 187 -16.04 6.20 8.60
CA LYS A 187 -16.64 5.10 7.82
C LYS A 187 -15.70 3.90 7.79
N LEU A 188 -14.39 4.14 7.67
CA LEU A 188 -13.39 3.09 7.74
C LEU A 188 -13.36 2.45 9.13
N LYS A 189 -13.38 3.25 10.21
CA LYS A 189 -13.45 2.76 11.59
C LYS A 189 -14.68 1.86 11.78
N THR A 190 -15.86 2.29 11.34
CA THR A 190 -17.09 1.48 11.43
C THR A 190 -16.92 0.15 10.67
N ALA A 191 -16.43 0.18 9.43
CA ALA A 191 -16.23 -1.03 8.64
C ALA A 191 -15.19 -1.98 9.26
N MET A 192 -14.10 -1.45 9.82
CA MET A 192 -13.11 -2.23 10.57
C MET A 192 -13.75 -2.94 11.77
N LEU A 193 -14.59 -2.24 12.54
CA LEU A 193 -15.28 -2.84 13.69
C LEU A 193 -16.26 -3.92 13.26
N ASN A 194 -17.02 -3.70 12.19
CA ASN A 194 -17.97 -4.68 11.64
C ASN A 194 -17.27 -5.95 11.15
N ASN A 195 -16.10 -5.79 10.53
CA ASN A 195 -15.37 -6.89 9.88
C ASN A 195 -14.20 -7.44 10.70
N ARG A 196 -13.94 -6.96 11.92
CA ARG A 196 -12.74 -7.31 12.70
C ARG A 196 -12.47 -8.82 12.82
N LYS A 197 -13.53 -9.63 12.91
CA LYS A 197 -13.41 -11.09 13.02
C LYS A 197 -12.79 -11.75 11.78
N LYS A 198 -12.86 -11.12 10.60
CA LYS A 198 -12.20 -11.62 9.38
C LYS A 198 -10.68 -11.73 9.51
N ILE A 199 -10.07 -11.01 10.47
CA ILE A 199 -8.65 -11.18 10.79
C ILE A 199 -8.34 -12.62 11.22
N GLN A 200 -9.30 -13.35 11.79
CA GLN A 200 -9.13 -14.75 12.19
C GLN A 200 -9.01 -15.71 11.00
N GLU A 201 -9.34 -15.27 9.79
CA GLU A 201 -9.14 -16.03 8.54
C GLU A 201 -7.68 -15.98 8.08
N LEU A 202 -6.89 -15.04 8.60
CA LEU A 202 -5.47 -14.90 8.29
C LEU A 202 -4.62 -15.87 9.12
N PRO A 203 -3.41 -16.25 8.64
CA PRO A 203 -2.49 -17.03 9.43
C PRO A 203 -2.19 -16.36 10.78
N VAL A 204 -2.37 -17.10 11.88
CA VAL A 204 -2.19 -16.58 13.25
C VAL A 204 -0.85 -15.88 13.43
N LYS A 205 0.23 -16.47 12.91
CA LYS A 205 1.59 -15.92 12.98
C LYS A 205 1.68 -14.56 12.29
N PHE A 206 1.06 -14.40 11.13
CA PHE A 206 1.02 -13.12 10.42
C PHE A 206 0.31 -12.04 11.27
N VAL A 207 -0.85 -12.35 11.83
CA VAL A 207 -1.62 -11.41 12.67
C VAL A 207 -0.80 -10.99 13.89
N GLN A 208 -0.19 -11.96 14.57
CA GLN A 208 0.70 -11.73 15.71
C GLN A 208 1.87 -10.81 15.37
N ASP A 209 2.54 -11.05 14.24
CA ASP A 209 3.69 -10.25 13.81
C ASP A 209 3.27 -8.81 13.49
N LYS A 210 2.13 -8.62 12.81
CA LYS A 210 1.61 -7.28 12.51
C LYS A 210 1.14 -6.53 13.74
N MET A 211 0.47 -7.18 14.69
CA MET A 211 0.14 -6.56 15.98
C MET A 211 1.39 -6.19 16.78
N SER A 212 2.42 -7.05 16.76
CA SER A 212 3.70 -6.75 17.42
C SER A 212 4.44 -5.60 16.76
N GLU A 213 4.40 -5.49 15.42
CA GLU A 213 4.92 -4.33 14.69
C GLU A 213 4.19 -3.04 15.11
N ILE A 214 2.86 -3.06 15.13
CA ILE A 214 2.03 -1.90 15.54
C ILE A 214 2.36 -1.47 16.97
N ALA A 215 2.38 -2.41 17.92
CA ALA A 215 2.61 -2.12 19.33
C ALA A 215 4.02 -1.56 19.62
N ARG A 216 5.00 -1.84 18.75
CA ARG A 216 6.35 -1.27 18.85
C ARG A 216 6.47 0.15 18.31
N LEU A 217 5.56 0.59 17.43
CA LEU A 217 5.64 1.91 16.82
C LEU A 217 5.37 3.01 17.86
N ASP A 218 4.23 2.92 18.54
CA ASP A 218 3.79 3.91 19.51
C ASP A 218 2.69 3.32 20.43
N ASP A 219 2.41 3.98 21.56
CA ASP A 219 1.32 3.60 22.48
C ASP A 219 -0.05 3.73 21.82
N SER A 220 -0.26 4.72 20.95
CA SER A 220 -1.51 4.91 20.20
C SER A 220 -1.88 3.69 19.35
N GLY A 221 -0.89 2.98 18.81
CA GLY A 221 -1.09 1.74 18.07
C GLY A 221 -1.64 0.64 18.96
N THR A 222 -1.08 0.46 20.16
CA THR A 222 -1.61 -0.49 21.14
C THR A 222 -3.02 -0.10 21.58
N ASP A 223 -3.27 1.19 21.83
CA ASP A 223 -4.59 1.67 22.24
C ASP A 223 -5.64 1.38 21.18
N MET A 224 -5.34 1.58 19.88
CA MET A 224 -6.24 1.21 18.79
C MET A 224 -6.48 -0.31 18.71
N LEU A 225 -5.46 -1.14 18.92
CA LEU A 225 -5.62 -2.60 18.95
C LEU A 225 -6.58 -3.06 20.08
N ILE A 226 -6.54 -2.37 21.22
CA ILE A 226 -7.44 -2.59 22.37
C ILE A 226 -8.84 -2.05 22.06
N GLU A 227 -8.95 -0.78 21.67
CA GLU A 227 -10.22 -0.09 21.39
C GLU A 227 -11.03 -0.85 20.35
N TYR A 228 -10.37 -1.34 19.29
CA TYR A 228 -11.03 -2.05 18.19
C TYR A 228 -11.20 -3.54 18.48
N LYS A 229 -10.83 -3.99 19.69
CA LYS A 229 -10.99 -5.36 20.19
C LYS A 229 -10.35 -6.39 19.26
N LEU A 230 -9.13 -6.09 18.80
CA LEU A 230 -8.40 -6.97 17.88
C LEU A 230 -7.52 -7.96 18.63
N LEU A 231 -6.92 -7.56 19.77
CA LEU A 231 -6.04 -8.41 20.56
C LEU A 231 -6.67 -9.75 20.98
N PRO A 232 -7.96 -9.83 21.38
CA PRO A 232 -8.57 -11.10 21.79
C PRO A 232 -8.91 -12.04 20.62
N LEU A 233 -8.76 -11.60 19.36
CA LEU A 233 -9.18 -12.40 18.20
C LEU A 233 -8.21 -13.54 17.89
N VAL A 234 -6.95 -13.44 18.31
CA VAL A 234 -5.92 -14.48 18.14
C VAL A 234 -5.09 -14.59 19.41
N PRO A 235 -4.45 -15.76 19.67
CA PRO A 235 -3.52 -15.88 20.78
C PRO A 235 -2.41 -14.82 20.69
N LEU A 236 -2.06 -14.20 21.82
CA LEU A 236 -0.97 -13.23 21.86
C LEU A 236 0.38 -13.94 21.67
N SER A 237 1.28 -13.34 20.89
CA SER A 237 2.67 -13.79 20.84
C SER A 237 3.38 -13.43 22.14
N LYS A 238 4.45 -14.16 22.49
CA LYS A 238 5.29 -13.80 23.64
C LYS A 238 5.75 -12.34 23.56
N THR A 239 6.20 -11.92 22.39
CA THR A 239 6.67 -10.55 22.17
C THR A 239 5.59 -9.50 22.39
N LEU A 240 4.37 -9.74 21.89
CA LEU A 240 3.25 -8.82 22.10
C LEU A 240 2.87 -8.75 23.58
N SER A 241 2.81 -9.90 24.26
CA SER A 241 2.57 -9.96 25.71
C SER A 241 3.62 -9.16 26.49
N ASP A 242 4.90 -9.32 26.17
CA ASP A 242 6.00 -8.60 26.84
C ASP A 242 5.85 -7.07 26.65
N ILE A 243 5.51 -6.62 25.45
CA ILE A 243 5.26 -5.19 25.17
C ILE A 243 4.06 -4.68 25.99
N LEU A 244 2.95 -5.42 26.01
CA LEU A 244 1.75 -5.04 26.76
C LEU A 244 1.99 -4.98 28.27
N ILE A 245 2.83 -5.85 28.82
CA ILE A 245 3.24 -5.83 30.22
C ILE A 245 4.09 -4.60 30.51
N GLN A 246 5.11 -4.33 29.69
CA GLN A 246 5.99 -3.17 29.85
C GLN A 246 5.19 -1.86 29.83
N LYS A 247 4.20 -1.75 28.93
CA LYS A 247 3.31 -0.60 28.82
C LYS A 247 2.18 -0.57 29.85
N ARG A 248 2.08 -1.56 30.76
CA ARG A 248 1.00 -1.72 31.75
C ARG A 248 -0.42 -1.76 31.13
N GLN A 249 -0.51 -2.21 29.88
CA GLN A 249 -1.75 -2.28 29.10
C GLN A 249 -2.35 -3.70 29.05
N LEU A 250 -1.64 -4.74 29.53
CA LEU A 250 -2.10 -6.13 29.43
C LEU A 250 -3.50 -6.37 30.02
N VAL A 251 -3.83 -5.75 31.16
CA VAL A 251 -5.14 -5.93 31.82
C VAL A 251 -6.29 -5.34 30.99
N ARG A 252 -6.02 -4.29 30.19
CA ARG A 252 -7.00 -3.71 29.26
C ARG A 252 -7.11 -4.50 27.96
N ALA A 253 -6.09 -5.29 27.64
CA ALA A 253 -5.99 -6.06 26.41
C ALA A 253 -6.71 -7.42 26.44
N LEU A 254 -6.97 -7.95 27.64
CA LEU A 254 -7.69 -9.19 27.91
C LEU A 254 -9.16 -8.90 28.27
#